data_AF-A0A955WXV2-F1
#
_entry.id   AF-A0A955WXV2-F1
#
_cell.length_a   1.000
_cell.length_b   1.000
_cell.length_c   1.000
_cell.angle_alpha   90.00
_cell.angle_beta   90.00
_cell.angle_gamma   90.00
#
_symmetry.space_group_name_H-M   'P 1'
#
loop_
_entity.id
_entity.type
_entity.pdbx_description
1 polymer ?
#
loop_
_entity_poly.entity_id
_entity_poly.type
_entity_poly.pdbx_seq_one_letter_code
_entity_poly.pdbx_strand_id
1 'polypeptide(L)'
;QRDDVNEWVIALFDKPVTREEKEARERDLNEVRKPVFDWGIYTVLRSQDRAIENTGSLPTTGAADPAIASLNSETDAFIPDAWFNFEYRPEKGQHYKVQLELVGIFGTINDVPIGALQSKDPVVCADDAIGPDEIDNCPASRRIYQRKRDIEQWGYALEFDASYGKLKYGFHQGGASGDSTDGFGVLDKAPIDPDRPRDQSITNFRFDRDYIVDMIMFREVIGSVTNALYFKPYVGYNFIEDEREAWGFKISAIYGRALEADATPGDDPNLGLEFDAELFITEFDRFRWSVAYGVWFPMAAFNRLDATGRQILDEPGTAQTLQTMIGIQF
;
A
#
# COMPACT_ATOMS: atom_id res chain seq x y z
N GLN A 1 9.41 17.63 25.05
CA GLN A 1 9.05 16.50 24.16
C GLN A 1 9.21 15.20 24.93
N ARG A 2 8.09 14.57 25.30
CA ARG A 2 8.01 13.25 25.89
C ARG A 2 7.29 12.38 24.85
N ASP A 3 8.05 11.52 24.17
CA ASP A 3 7.59 10.64 23.10
C ASP A 3 7.97 9.23 23.56
N ASP A 4 7.02 8.53 24.16
CA ASP A 4 7.21 7.20 24.73
C ASP A 4 6.61 6.19 23.74
N VAL A 5 7.44 5.27 23.25
CA VAL A 5 7.04 4.21 22.31
C VAL A 5 7.39 2.86 22.91
N ASN A 6 6.38 1.99 23.03
CA ASN A 6 6.56 0.60 23.42
C ASN A 6 6.22 -0.29 22.21
N GLU A 7 7.16 -1.14 21.83
CA GLU A 7 7.01 -2.03 20.67
C GLU A 7 7.43 -3.45 21.02
N TRP A 8 6.59 -4.42 20.64
CA TRP A 8 6.88 -5.84 20.72
C TRP A 8 6.80 -6.46 19.33
N VAL A 9 7.85 -7.19 18.97
CA VAL A 9 7.96 -7.85 17.67
C VAL A 9 7.97 -9.36 17.87
N ILE A 10 7.08 -10.06 17.17
CA ILE A 10 6.97 -11.51 17.18
C ILE A 10 7.21 -11.99 15.75
N ALA A 11 8.20 -12.86 15.56
CA ALA A 11 8.53 -13.44 14.26
C ALA A 11 8.58 -14.97 14.35
N LEU A 12 7.82 -15.64 13.49
CA LEU A 12 7.75 -17.09 13.38
C LEU A 12 7.82 -17.43 11.90
N PHE A 13 8.74 -18.30 11.50
CA PHE A 13 8.86 -18.69 10.10
C PHE A 13 9.37 -20.12 9.98
N ASP A 14 9.00 -20.75 8.88
CA ASP A 14 9.54 -22.02 8.41
C ASP A 14 10.07 -21.79 6.99
N LYS A 15 11.39 -21.74 6.87
CA LYS A 15 12.09 -21.57 5.60
C LYS A 15 13.51 -22.12 5.72
N PRO A 16 14.13 -22.57 4.63
CA PRO A 16 15.53 -23.00 4.65
C PRO A 16 16.46 -21.82 4.98
N VAL A 17 17.20 -21.92 6.08
CA VAL A 17 18.14 -20.88 6.52
C VAL A 17 19.58 -21.31 6.24
N THR A 18 19.93 -22.52 6.67
CA THR A 18 21.27 -23.09 6.52
C THR A 18 21.54 -23.54 5.09
N ARG A 19 22.82 -23.72 4.75
CA ARG A 19 23.20 -24.24 3.43
C ARG A 19 22.65 -25.65 3.21
N GLU A 20 22.69 -26.50 4.22
CA GLU A 20 22.20 -27.88 4.16
C GLU A 20 20.69 -27.94 3.89
N GLU A 21 19.90 -27.09 4.55
CA GLU A 21 18.46 -26.99 4.30
C GLU A 21 18.15 -26.49 2.89
N LYS A 22 18.92 -25.52 2.38
CA LYS A 22 18.78 -25.02 1.00
C LYS A 22 19.10 -26.10 -0.03
N GLU A 23 20.19 -26.83 0.17
CA GLU A 23 20.58 -27.96 -0.70
C GLU A 23 19.54 -29.10 -0.63
N ALA A 24 19.01 -29.41 0.56
CA ALA A 24 17.96 -30.41 0.72
C ALA A 24 16.67 -29.99 0.00
N ARG A 25 16.30 -28.72 0.09
CA ARG A 25 15.17 -28.15 -0.67
C ARG A 25 15.39 -28.23 -2.17
N GLU A 26 16.57 -27.86 -2.66
CA GLU A 26 16.87 -27.93 -4.10
C GLU A 26 16.81 -29.36 -4.61
N ARG A 27 17.30 -30.33 -3.83
CA ARG A 27 17.18 -31.76 -4.11
C ARG A 27 15.72 -32.19 -4.15
N ASP A 28 14.93 -31.79 -3.16
CA ASP A 28 13.51 -32.11 -3.06
C ASP A 28 12.72 -31.62 -4.29
N LEU A 29 13.04 -30.40 -4.73
CA LEU A 29 12.38 -29.76 -5.85
C LEU A 29 12.83 -30.32 -7.21
N ASN A 30 14.14 -30.52 -7.42
CA ASN A 30 14.71 -30.83 -8.73
C ASN A 30 14.99 -32.32 -8.96
N GLU A 31 15.34 -33.07 -7.93
CA GLU A 31 15.68 -34.50 -8.01
C GLU A 31 14.51 -35.39 -7.58
N VAL A 32 13.99 -35.17 -6.36
CA VAL A 32 12.90 -35.98 -5.78
C VAL A 32 11.55 -35.61 -6.38
N ARG A 33 11.42 -34.38 -6.90
CA ARG A 33 10.20 -33.88 -7.56
C ARG A 33 9.01 -33.81 -6.61
N LYS A 34 9.24 -33.37 -5.38
CA LYS A 34 8.19 -33.16 -4.37
C LYS A 34 7.90 -31.66 -4.17
N PRO A 35 6.66 -31.28 -3.81
CA PRO A 35 6.34 -29.89 -3.51
C PRO A 35 7.08 -29.40 -2.26
N VAL A 36 7.42 -28.12 -2.25
CA VAL A 36 8.06 -27.43 -1.13
C VAL A 36 7.21 -26.23 -0.70
N PHE A 37 7.20 -25.96 0.60
CA PHE A 37 6.37 -24.94 1.23
C PHE A 37 7.25 -24.14 2.19
N ASP A 38 7.11 -22.82 2.16
CA ASP A 38 7.67 -21.91 3.14
C ASP A 38 6.60 -20.93 3.59
N TRP A 39 6.73 -20.46 4.81
CA TRP A 39 5.86 -19.42 5.32
C TRP A 39 6.55 -18.65 6.44
N GLY A 40 6.01 -17.48 6.72
CA GLY A 40 6.37 -16.73 7.91
C GLY A 40 5.29 -15.76 8.31
N ILE A 41 5.31 -15.42 9.58
CA ILE A 41 4.48 -14.42 10.21
C ILE A 41 5.41 -13.49 10.97
N TYR A 42 5.24 -12.20 10.74
CA TYR A 42 5.89 -11.12 11.45
C TYR A 42 4.78 -10.24 12.02
N THR A 43 4.84 -9.91 13.29
CA THR A 43 3.78 -9.14 13.94
C THR A 43 4.39 -8.10 14.85
N VAL A 44 3.90 -6.87 14.71
CA VAL A 44 4.27 -5.76 15.59
C VAL A 44 3.06 -5.39 16.45
N LEU A 45 3.25 -5.36 17.77
CA LEU A 45 2.35 -4.75 18.72
C LEU A 45 2.97 -3.44 19.17
N ARG A 46 2.34 -2.32 18.85
CA ARG A 46 2.86 -0.99 19.14
C ARG A 46 1.86 -0.21 19.99
N SER A 47 2.38 0.47 21.01
CA SER A 47 1.68 1.49 21.78
C SER A 47 2.56 2.73 21.82
N GLN A 48 2.02 3.89 21.48
CA GLN A 48 2.74 5.16 21.43
C GLN A 48 1.93 6.27 22.07
N ASP A 49 2.58 6.99 22.98
CA ASP A 49 2.06 8.22 23.58
C ASP A 49 2.95 9.39 23.14
N ARG A 50 2.36 10.32 22.38
CA ARG A 50 3.05 11.50 21.90
C ARG A 50 2.43 12.76 22.45
N ALA A 51 3.18 13.49 23.28
CA ALA A 51 2.85 14.85 23.67
C ALA A 51 3.43 15.84 22.65
N ILE A 52 2.57 16.54 21.90
CA ILE A 52 2.99 17.67 21.05
C ILE A 52 3.11 18.91 21.93
N GLU A 53 4.32 19.44 22.08
CA GLU A 53 4.57 20.76 22.68
C GLU A 53 4.63 21.82 21.56
N ASN A 54 3.66 22.73 21.50
CA ASN A 54 3.74 23.87 20.58
C ASN A 54 4.70 24.94 21.13
N THR A 55 5.82 25.18 20.44
CA THR A 55 6.81 26.23 20.79
C THR A 55 6.79 27.42 19.83
N GLY A 56 5.70 27.62 19.08
CA GLY A 56 5.53 28.72 18.14
C GLY A 56 4.84 29.95 18.74
N SER A 57 5.57 31.06 18.86
CA SER A 57 5.03 32.37 19.25
C SER A 57 4.23 33.02 18.11
N LEU A 58 3.01 33.48 18.38
CA LEU A 58 2.38 34.58 17.65
C LEU A 58 2.66 35.86 18.47
N PRO A 59 3.34 36.88 17.92
CA PRO A 59 3.62 38.09 18.67
C PRO A 59 2.36 38.95 18.75
N THR A 60 1.71 38.99 19.91
CA THR A 60 0.78 40.08 20.25
C THR A 60 1.09 40.60 21.64
N THR A 61 1.39 41.90 21.66
CA THR A 61 1.70 42.74 22.82
C THR A 61 0.78 42.50 24.02
N GLY A 62 1.37 42.13 25.15
CA GLY A 62 0.70 42.14 26.46
C GLY A 62 0.92 40.83 27.21
N ALA A 63 1.55 40.93 28.38
CA ALA A 63 1.98 39.81 29.21
C ALA A 63 0.85 38.81 29.55
N ALA A 64 0.99 37.59 29.04
CA ALA A 64 0.47 36.37 29.64
C ALA A 64 1.43 35.23 29.25
N ASP A 65 1.83 34.42 30.23
CA ASP A 65 2.68 33.24 30.05
C ASP A 65 2.08 32.32 28.96
N PRO A 66 2.89 31.75 28.03
CA PRO A 66 2.38 30.80 27.07
C PRO A 66 1.97 29.52 27.79
N ALA A 67 0.66 29.26 27.88
CA ALA A 67 0.15 27.97 28.31
C ALA A 67 0.60 26.91 27.29
N ILE A 68 1.40 25.95 27.75
CA ILE A 68 1.81 24.78 26.98
C ILE A 68 0.57 23.90 26.84
N ALA A 69 0.01 23.79 25.64
CA ALA A 69 -0.87 22.67 25.31
C ALA A 69 0.02 21.49 24.94
N SER A 70 0.20 20.54 25.86
CA SER A 70 0.60 19.18 25.49
C SER A 70 -0.61 18.51 24.86
N LEU A 71 -0.59 18.41 23.54
CA LEU A 71 -1.61 17.66 22.82
C LEU A 71 -1.15 16.21 22.77
N ASN A 72 -1.76 15.36 23.59
CA ASN A 72 -1.44 13.95 23.62
C ASN A 72 -2.20 13.23 22.50
N SER A 73 -1.46 12.58 21.60
CA SER A 73 -2.00 11.56 20.71
C SER A 73 -1.53 10.20 21.20
N GLU A 74 -2.49 9.34 21.55
CA GLU A 74 -2.25 7.96 21.99
C GLU A 74 -2.62 7.03 20.82
N THR A 75 -1.74 6.09 20.50
CA THR A 75 -1.96 5.14 19.40
C THR A 75 -1.62 3.73 19.85
N ASP A 76 -2.58 2.82 19.70
CA ASP A 76 -2.37 1.39 19.85
C ASP A 76 -2.57 0.71 18.50
N ALA A 77 -1.63 -0.14 18.10
CA ALA A 77 -1.65 -0.82 16.81
C ALA A 77 -1.17 -2.28 16.91
N PHE A 78 -1.92 -3.17 16.25
CA PHE A 78 -1.59 -4.55 15.93
C PHE A 78 -1.36 -4.66 14.42
N ILE A 79 -0.13 -4.99 14.03
CA ILE A 79 0.33 -4.97 12.65
C ILE A 79 0.81 -6.38 12.27
N PRO A 80 -0.10 -7.26 11.82
CA PRO A 80 0.27 -8.57 11.30
C PRO A 80 0.76 -8.46 9.85
N ASP A 81 1.82 -9.21 9.55
CA ASP A 81 2.38 -9.47 8.24
C ASP A 81 2.57 -11.00 8.13
N ALA A 82 2.09 -11.59 7.05
CA ALA A 82 2.29 -13.00 6.77
C ALA A 82 2.63 -13.21 5.29
N TRP A 83 3.56 -14.12 5.05
CA TRP A 83 3.94 -14.53 3.71
C TRP A 83 3.94 -16.05 3.58
N PHE A 84 3.68 -16.52 2.36
CA PHE A 84 3.62 -17.91 1.99
C PHE A 84 4.23 -18.10 0.60
N ASN A 85 4.99 -19.18 0.45
CA ASN A 85 5.59 -19.57 -0.82
C ASN A 85 5.44 -21.08 -1.03
N PHE A 86 4.87 -21.46 -2.15
CA PHE A 86 4.74 -22.83 -2.61
C PHE A 86 5.46 -22.98 -3.95
N GLU A 87 6.24 -24.04 -4.09
CA GLU A 87 6.94 -24.35 -5.33
C GLU A 87 6.87 -25.84 -5.67
N TYR A 88 6.66 -26.15 -6.94
CA TYR A 88 6.58 -27.52 -7.42
C TYR A 88 7.10 -27.67 -8.84
N ARG A 89 7.97 -28.66 -9.06
CA ARG A 89 8.55 -28.99 -10.37
C ARG A 89 8.36 -30.48 -10.67
N PRO A 90 7.16 -30.93 -11.09
CA PRO A 90 6.87 -32.36 -11.27
C PRO A 90 7.77 -33.04 -12.31
N GLU A 91 8.07 -32.35 -13.40
CA GLU A 91 8.85 -32.86 -14.52
C GLU A 91 9.84 -31.83 -15.02
N LYS A 92 10.81 -32.25 -15.85
CA LYS A 92 11.76 -31.32 -16.45
C LYS A 92 11.01 -30.33 -17.34
N GLY A 93 11.26 -29.03 -17.12
CA GLY A 93 10.58 -27.95 -17.86
C GLY A 93 9.20 -27.58 -17.31
N GLN A 94 8.68 -28.29 -16.29
CA GLN A 94 7.47 -27.89 -15.58
C GLN A 94 7.83 -27.20 -14.27
N HIS A 95 7.25 -26.04 -14.02
CA HIS A 95 7.43 -25.30 -12.77
C HIS A 95 6.13 -24.59 -12.43
N TYR A 96 5.71 -24.71 -11.16
CA TYR A 96 4.56 -24.02 -10.60
C TYR A 96 5.00 -23.35 -9.31
N LYS A 97 4.66 -22.06 -9.17
CA LYS A 97 4.97 -21.26 -8.00
C LYS A 97 3.74 -20.46 -7.59
N VAL A 98 3.44 -20.46 -6.30
CA VAL A 98 2.40 -19.61 -5.70
C VAL A 98 3.04 -18.83 -4.56
N GLN A 99 2.92 -17.51 -4.59
CA GLN A 99 3.38 -16.62 -3.52
C GLN A 99 2.20 -15.80 -3.03
N LEU A 100 2.06 -15.68 -1.71
CA LEU A 100 1.03 -14.86 -1.09
C LEU A 100 1.66 -14.02 0.01
N GLU A 101 1.31 -12.75 0.05
CA GLU A 101 1.66 -11.81 1.12
C GLU A 101 0.38 -11.13 1.61
N LEU A 102 0.24 -11.04 2.93
CA LEU A 102 -0.90 -10.47 3.64
C LEU A 102 -0.37 -9.50 4.69
N VAL A 103 -0.90 -8.29 4.75
CA VAL A 103 -0.53 -7.29 5.74
C VAL A 103 -1.76 -6.55 6.24
N GLY A 104 -1.73 -6.14 7.50
CA GLY A 104 -2.75 -5.23 8.04
C GLY A 104 -2.25 -4.35 9.16
N ILE A 105 -2.99 -3.29 9.43
CA ILE A 105 -2.77 -2.36 10.54
C ILE A 105 -4.13 -2.20 11.21
N PHE A 106 -4.24 -2.69 12.44
CA PHE A 106 -5.48 -2.67 13.20
C PHE A 106 -5.25 -1.99 14.53
N GLY A 107 -6.16 -1.15 14.99
CA GLY A 107 -5.97 -0.49 16.28
C GLY A 107 -6.79 0.77 16.45
N THR A 108 -6.31 1.68 17.28
CA THR A 108 -7.01 2.93 17.57
C THR A 108 -6.03 4.07 17.72
N ILE A 109 -6.40 5.24 17.23
CA ILE A 109 -5.69 6.50 17.45
C ILE A 109 -6.61 7.52 18.08
N ASN A 110 -6.14 8.16 19.14
CA ASN A 110 -6.74 9.35 19.72
C ASN A 110 -6.08 10.57 19.07
N ASP A 111 -6.72 11.17 18.08
CA ASP A 111 -6.25 12.39 17.42
C ASP A 111 -6.92 13.62 18.03
N VAL A 112 -6.29 14.79 17.90
CA VAL A 112 -7.04 16.04 18.06
C VAL A 112 -7.06 16.81 16.74
N PRO A 113 -8.24 17.28 16.31
CA PRO A 113 -8.39 17.97 15.04
C PRO A 113 -7.57 19.26 14.98
N ILE A 114 -6.80 19.44 13.90
CA ILE A 114 -5.97 20.63 13.66
C ILE A 114 -6.82 21.91 13.63
N GLY A 115 -8.09 21.84 13.19
CA GLY A 115 -9.02 22.97 13.23
C GLY A 115 -9.28 23.52 14.64
N ALA A 116 -9.12 22.70 15.69
CA ALA A 116 -9.21 23.14 17.09
C ALA A 116 -8.03 24.02 17.52
N LEU A 117 -6.87 23.89 16.84
CA LEU A 117 -5.65 24.65 17.11
C LEU A 117 -5.58 25.99 16.37
N GLN A 118 -6.41 26.21 15.33
CA GLN A 118 -6.43 27.44 14.53
C GLN A 118 -7.38 28.52 15.08
N SER A 119 -8.15 28.25 16.15
CA SER A 119 -8.98 29.27 16.79
C SER A 119 -8.08 30.28 17.52
N LYS A 120 -8.21 31.56 17.18
CA LYS A 120 -7.34 32.68 17.58
C LYS A 120 -7.32 33.03 19.08
N ASP A 121 -7.89 32.20 19.95
CA ASP A 121 -7.98 32.48 21.39
C ASP A 121 -7.98 31.20 22.26
N PRO A 122 -6.94 30.34 22.21
CA PRO A 122 -6.89 29.12 22.99
C PRO A 122 -6.32 29.42 24.37
N VAL A 123 -7.19 29.67 25.36
CA VAL A 123 -6.82 29.36 26.76
C VAL A 123 -6.92 27.85 26.89
N VAL A 124 -5.76 27.22 27.01
CA VAL A 124 -5.54 25.79 26.99
C VAL A 124 -5.94 25.19 28.35
N CYS A 125 -6.98 24.36 28.38
CA CYS A 125 -7.32 23.50 29.53
C CYS A 125 -6.60 22.14 29.38
N ALA A 126 -5.27 22.12 29.30
CA ALA A 126 -4.45 20.90 29.15
C ALA A 126 -3.42 20.79 30.27
N ASP A 127 -3.90 20.82 31.52
CA ASP A 127 -3.07 20.51 32.67
C ASP A 127 -3.47 19.12 33.18
N ASP A 128 -2.50 18.20 33.24
CA ASP A 128 -2.66 16.82 33.77
C ASP A 128 -3.05 16.83 35.27
N ALA A 129 -3.00 18.00 35.93
CA ALA A 129 -3.47 18.21 37.30
C ALA A 129 -5.01 18.37 37.43
N ILE A 130 -5.73 18.52 36.32
CA ILE A 130 -7.17 18.75 36.29
C ILE A 130 -7.90 17.40 36.17
N GLY A 131 -8.58 16.99 37.23
CA GLY A 131 -9.35 15.74 37.24
C GLY A 131 -10.52 15.76 36.24
N PRO A 132 -11.07 14.58 35.87
CA PRO A 132 -12.15 14.45 34.87
C PRO A 132 -13.40 15.30 35.18
N ASP A 133 -13.59 15.69 36.45
CA ASP A 133 -14.72 16.49 36.92
C ASP A 133 -14.56 18.01 36.72
N GLU A 134 -13.37 18.49 36.31
CA GLU A 134 -13.08 19.93 36.13
C GLU A 134 -13.06 20.38 34.64
N ILE A 135 -13.07 19.44 33.68
CA ILE A 135 -13.33 19.71 32.25
C ILE A 135 -14.69 20.41 32.07
N ASP A 136 -15.65 20.14 32.95
CA ASP A 136 -16.97 20.76 32.91
C ASP A 136 -16.99 22.25 33.26
N ASN A 137 -15.91 22.79 33.83
CA ASN A 137 -15.75 24.22 34.09
C ASN A 137 -15.14 25.00 32.91
N CYS A 138 -14.65 24.32 31.85
CA CYS A 138 -14.18 25.03 30.65
C CYS A 138 -15.39 25.44 29.79
N PRO A 139 -15.46 26.72 29.33
CA PRO A 139 -16.54 27.16 28.45
C PRO A 139 -16.54 26.30 27.18
N ALA A 140 -17.72 25.86 26.72
CA ALA A 140 -17.87 24.90 25.63
C ALA A 140 -17.12 25.30 24.34
N SER A 141 -16.89 26.59 24.11
CA SER A 141 -16.13 27.14 22.99
C SER A 141 -14.61 26.90 23.06
N ARG A 142 -14.08 26.36 24.17
CA ARG A 142 -12.64 26.10 24.42
C ARG A 142 -12.32 24.64 24.70
N ARG A 143 -13.30 23.74 24.64
CA ARG A 143 -13.08 22.30 24.85
C ARG A 143 -12.57 21.68 23.53
N ILE A 144 -11.32 21.23 23.54
CA ILE A 144 -10.79 20.38 22.48
C ILE A 144 -11.07 18.95 22.88
N TYR A 145 -11.97 18.29 22.16
CA TYR A 145 -12.24 16.87 22.36
C TYR A 145 -11.27 16.06 21.49
N GLN A 146 -10.48 15.20 22.14
CA GLN A 146 -9.81 14.11 21.43
C GLN A 146 -10.87 13.27 20.72
N ARG A 147 -10.59 12.92 19.47
CA ARG A 147 -11.40 12.00 18.69
C ARG A 147 -10.69 10.67 18.68
N LYS A 148 -11.41 9.62 19.08
CA LYS A 148 -10.97 8.27 18.86
C LYS A 148 -11.33 7.87 17.43
N ARG A 149 -10.36 7.38 16.68
CA ARG A 149 -10.56 6.73 15.38
C ARG A 149 -10.04 5.30 15.42
N ASP A 150 -10.78 4.41 14.79
CA ASP A 150 -10.36 3.02 14.62
C ASP A 150 -9.47 2.90 13.37
N ILE A 151 -8.41 2.11 13.43
CA ILE A 151 -7.51 1.84 12.29
C ILE A 151 -7.84 0.45 11.78
N GLU A 152 -8.18 0.33 10.50
CA GLU A 152 -8.55 -0.93 9.86
C GLU A 152 -8.02 -0.96 8.42
N GLN A 153 -6.71 -1.10 8.28
CA GLN A 153 -6.05 -1.11 6.98
C GLN A 153 -5.56 -2.52 6.65
N TRP A 154 -5.68 -2.94 5.40
CA TRP A 154 -5.15 -4.22 4.95
C TRP A 154 -4.71 -4.20 3.49
N GLY A 155 -3.76 -5.07 3.18
CA GLY A 155 -3.27 -5.32 1.84
C GLY A 155 -2.97 -6.80 1.61
N TYR A 156 -3.11 -7.27 0.37
CA TYR A 156 -2.59 -8.57 -0.04
C TYR A 156 -2.05 -8.57 -1.46
N ALA A 157 -1.08 -9.45 -1.71
CA ALA A 157 -0.51 -9.74 -3.02
C ALA A 157 -0.41 -11.25 -3.23
N LEU A 158 -0.97 -11.76 -4.32
CA LEU A 158 -0.96 -13.15 -4.75
C LEU A 158 -0.32 -13.24 -6.13
N GLU A 159 0.71 -14.07 -6.26
CA GLU A 159 1.35 -14.37 -7.52
C GLU A 159 1.26 -15.87 -7.81
N PHE A 160 0.69 -16.22 -8.96
CA PHE A 160 0.77 -17.56 -9.51
C PHE A 160 1.58 -17.53 -10.79
N ASP A 161 2.71 -18.24 -10.81
CA ASP A 161 3.57 -18.39 -11.96
C ASP A 161 3.70 -19.86 -12.35
N ALA A 162 3.54 -20.15 -13.63
CA ALA A 162 3.71 -21.47 -14.19
C ALA A 162 4.58 -21.43 -15.45
N SER A 163 5.36 -22.48 -15.66
CA SER A 163 6.07 -22.70 -16.92
C SER A 163 5.97 -24.14 -17.40
N TYR A 164 5.88 -24.29 -18.72
CA TYR A 164 5.90 -25.55 -19.43
C TYR A 164 6.86 -25.44 -20.62
N GLY A 165 8.08 -25.91 -20.44
CA GLY A 165 9.19 -25.65 -21.34
C GLY A 165 9.42 -24.15 -21.50
N LYS A 166 9.33 -23.69 -22.75
CA LYS A 166 9.53 -22.28 -23.15
C LYS A 166 8.32 -21.38 -22.89
N LEU A 167 7.14 -21.96 -22.63
CA LEU A 167 5.92 -21.22 -22.34
C LEU A 167 5.87 -20.86 -20.86
N LYS A 168 5.59 -19.60 -20.56
CA LYS A 168 5.36 -19.08 -19.21
C LYS A 168 3.97 -18.47 -19.16
N TYR A 169 3.24 -18.69 -18.09
CA TYR A 169 1.93 -18.09 -17.91
C TYR A 169 1.61 -18.00 -16.42
N GLY A 170 0.71 -17.12 -16.08
CA GLY A 170 0.38 -16.90 -14.69
C GLY A 170 -0.63 -15.79 -14.53
N PHE A 171 -0.89 -15.47 -13.28
CA PHE A 171 -1.64 -14.27 -12.94
C PHE A 171 -1.14 -13.70 -11.63
N HIS A 172 -1.21 -12.38 -11.53
CA HIS A 172 -0.98 -11.65 -10.29
C HIS A 172 -2.29 -11.01 -9.87
N GLN A 173 -2.58 -11.03 -8.58
CA GLN A 173 -3.77 -10.43 -8.00
C GLN A 173 -3.33 -9.71 -6.74
N GLY A 174 -3.86 -8.52 -6.49
CA GLY A 174 -3.65 -7.86 -5.22
C GLY A 174 -4.82 -6.98 -4.85
N GLY A 175 -4.81 -6.56 -3.60
CA GLY A 175 -5.84 -5.70 -3.06
C GLY A 175 -5.34 -4.87 -1.90
N ALA A 176 -5.84 -3.64 -1.80
CA ALA A 176 -5.60 -2.73 -0.69
C ALA A 176 -6.93 -2.09 -0.27
N SER A 177 -7.21 -2.06 1.02
CA SER A 177 -8.38 -1.38 1.58
C SER A 177 -8.41 0.09 1.20
N GLY A 178 -9.61 0.61 0.98
CA GLY A 178 -9.87 2.01 0.69
C GLY A 178 -10.57 2.71 1.85
N ASP A 179 -10.80 4.01 1.69
CA ASP A 179 -11.52 4.86 2.65
C ASP A 179 -12.40 5.83 1.86
N SER A 180 -13.59 6.15 2.38
CA SER A 180 -14.56 7.11 1.81
C SER A 180 -14.11 8.58 1.87
N THR A 181 -12.97 8.86 2.50
CA THR A 181 -12.35 10.19 2.54
C THR A 181 -12.05 10.72 1.13
N ASP A 182 -12.19 12.04 0.94
CA ASP A 182 -11.94 12.63 -0.37
C ASP A 182 -10.46 12.45 -0.75
N GLY A 183 -10.24 11.83 -1.91
CA GLY A 183 -8.94 11.77 -2.56
C GLY A 183 -8.60 10.37 -3.06
N PHE A 184 -8.17 10.26 -4.31
CA PHE A 184 -7.85 8.98 -4.93
C PHE A 184 -6.36 8.87 -5.28
N GLY A 185 -5.74 7.75 -4.91
CA GLY A 185 -4.33 7.52 -5.13
C GLY A 185 -3.41 8.13 -4.07
N VAL A 186 -2.11 7.88 -4.21
CA VAL A 186 -1.12 8.19 -3.17
C VAL A 186 -0.75 9.68 -3.14
N LEU A 187 -0.90 10.38 -4.26
CA LEU A 187 -0.44 11.77 -4.45
C LEU A 187 -1.54 12.83 -4.34
N ASP A 188 -2.81 12.44 -4.18
CA ASP A 188 -3.93 13.38 -4.16
C ASP A 188 -4.06 14.07 -2.79
N LYS A 189 -4.50 13.33 -1.78
CA LYS A 189 -4.75 13.86 -0.43
C LYS A 189 -4.21 12.96 0.67
N ALA A 190 -4.03 13.56 1.85
CA ALA A 190 -3.73 12.81 3.06
C ALA A 190 -4.91 11.89 3.38
N PRO A 191 -4.65 10.66 3.88
CA PRO A 191 -5.71 9.72 4.26
C PRO A 191 -6.49 10.16 5.51
N ILE A 192 -6.12 11.29 6.11
CA ILE A 192 -6.80 11.89 7.26
C ILE A 192 -7.31 13.25 6.81
N ASP A 193 -8.63 13.38 6.71
CA ASP A 193 -9.28 14.66 6.50
C ASP A 193 -9.54 15.33 7.88
N PRO A 194 -8.84 16.43 8.21
CA PRO A 194 -9.04 17.13 9.47
C PRO A 194 -10.41 17.82 9.55
N ASP A 195 -11.03 18.12 8.41
CA ASP A 195 -12.25 18.91 8.29
C ASP A 195 -13.53 18.07 8.15
N ARG A 196 -13.42 16.73 8.10
CA ARG A 196 -14.54 15.80 8.23
C ARG A 196 -14.75 15.42 9.71
N PRO A 197 -15.72 16.03 10.43
CA PRO A 197 -15.93 15.79 11.85
C PRO A 197 -16.50 14.41 12.19
N ARG A 198 -16.85 13.58 11.19
CA ARG A 198 -17.51 12.28 11.37
C ARG A 198 -16.73 11.08 10.85
N ASP A 199 -15.51 11.28 10.38
CA ASP A 199 -14.67 10.16 9.99
C ASP A 199 -14.12 9.48 11.26
N GLN A 200 -14.68 8.31 11.57
CA GLN A 200 -14.41 7.54 12.79
C GLN A 200 -13.37 6.44 12.56
N SER A 201 -12.91 6.25 11.33
CA SER A 201 -12.02 5.15 10.96
C SER A 201 -10.91 5.63 10.04
N ILE A 202 -9.79 4.91 10.00
CA ILE A 202 -8.71 5.11 9.04
C ILE A 202 -8.51 3.78 8.34
N THR A 203 -9.04 3.67 7.13
CA THR A 203 -9.16 2.38 6.41
C THR A 203 -8.29 2.30 5.17
N ASN A 204 -7.74 3.43 4.69
CA ASN A 204 -6.95 3.48 3.46
C ASN A 204 -5.57 2.83 3.64
N PHE A 205 -5.34 1.67 3.03
CA PHE A 205 -4.02 1.05 2.93
C PHE A 205 -3.32 1.49 1.65
N ARG A 206 -2.01 1.71 1.72
CA ARG A 206 -1.17 2.07 0.57
C ARG A 206 0.02 1.13 0.52
N PHE A 207 0.13 0.37 -0.57
CA PHE A 207 1.35 -0.38 -0.85
C PHE A 207 2.54 0.57 -0.99
N ASP A 208 3.74 0.06 -0.71
CA ASP A 208 4.97 0.76 -1.07
C ASP A 208 4.96 1.06 -2.58
N ARG A 209 5.43 2.24 -2.97
CA ARG A 209 5.45 2.67 -4.37
C ARG A 209 6.41 1.85 -5.23
N ASP A 210 7.36 1.15 -4.61
CA ASP A 210 8.24 0.20 -5.29
C ASP A 210 7.52 -1.11 -5.64
N TYR A 211 6.31 -1.36 -5.11
CA TYR A 211 5.44 -2.45 -5.55
C TYR A 211 4.74 -2.09 -6.88
N ILE A 212 5.46 -2.32 -7.97
CA ILE A 212 5.03 -1.95 -9.33
C ILE A 212 4.32 -3.13 -10.00
N VAL A 213 3.02 -2.96 -10.26
CA VAL A 213 2.18 -3.99 -10.89
C VAL A 213 1.89 -3.73 -12.36
N ASP A 214 2.13 -2.53 -12.86
CA ASP A 214 1.87 -2.12 -14.25
C ASP A 214 2.79 -0.97 -14.69
N MET A 215 2.58 -0.45 -15.90
CA MET A 215 3.38 0.64 -16.46
C MET A 215 2.71 2.01 -16.30
N ILE A 216 1.37 2.10 -16.24
CA ILE A 216 0.64 3.37 -16.24
C ILE A 216 -0.35 3.50 -15.07
N MET A 217 -1.37 2.64 -14.98
CA MET A 217 -2.54 2.87 -14.12
C MET A 217 -2.17 2.96 -12.63
N PHE A 218 -1.58 1.92 -12.06
CA PHE A 218 -1.11 1.95 -10.67
C PHE A 218 0.21 2.69 -10.53
N ARG A 219 1.10 2.61 -11.52
CA ARG A 219 2.44 3.21 -11.43
C ARG A 219 2.44 4.73 -11.47
N GLU A 220 1.75 5.32 -12.44
CA GLU A 220 1.86 6.76 -12.76
C GLU A 220 0.60 7.53 -12.35
N VAL A 221 -0.59 6.94 -12.56
CA VAL A 221 -1.86 7.65 -12.32
C VAL A 221 -2.27 7.57 -10.86
N ILE A 222 -2.34 6.37 -10.29
CA ILE A 222 -2.71 6.16 -8.87
C ILE A 222 -1.47 6.30 -7.96
N GLY A 223 -0.31 5.86 -8.44
CA GLY A 223 1.00 5.98 -7.78
C GLY A 223 1.39 4.79 -6.87
N SER A 224 0.44 3.92 -6.53
CA SER A 224 0.61 2.60 -5.89
C SER A 224 -0.73 1.85 -5.88
N VAL A 225 -0.75 0.61 -5.39
CA VAL A 225 -1.99 -0.10 -5.08
C VAL A 225 -2.57 0.45 -3.77
N THR A 226 -3.73 1.10 -3.86
CA THR A 226 -4.48 1.71 -2.75
C THR A 226 -5.94 1.83 -3.14
N ASN A 227 -6.88 1.59 -2.21
CA ASN A 227 -8.32 1.55 -2.49
C ASN A 227 -8.64 0.77 -3.78
N ALA A 228 -8.11 -0.44 -3.93
CA ALA A 228 -8.21 -1.16 -5.20
C ALA A 228 -8.06 -2.67 -5.05
N LEU A 229 -8.69 -3.40 -5.95
CA LEU A 229 -8.37 -4.77 -6.34
C LEU A 229 -7.85 -4.75 -7.78
N TYR A 230 -6.88 -5.60 -8.07
CA TYR A 230 -6.44 -5.82 -9.45
C TYR A 230 -6.31 -7.30 -9.78
N PHE A 231 -6.45 -7.62 -11.06
CA PHE A 231 -6.15 -8.93 -11.62
C PHE A 231 -5.34 -8.77 -12.90
N LYS A 232 -4.16 -9.40 -12.92
CA LYS A 232 -3.16 -9.29 -13.98
C LYS A 232 -2.76 -10.66 -14.52
N PRO A 233 -3.50 -11.24 -15.47
CA PRO A 233 -3.03 -12.42 -16.20
C PRO A 233 -1.87 -12.07 -17.14
N TYR A 234 -0.98 -13.02 -17.34
CA TYR A 234 0.09 -12.88 -18.32
C TYR A 234 0.41 -14.20 -19.04
N VAL A 235 1.01 -14.05 -20.22
CA VAL A 235 1.63 -15.12 -20.98
C VAL A 235 2.96 -14.64 -21.53
N GLY A 236 3.95 -15.52 -21.58
CA GLY A 236 5.24 -15.25 -22.17
C GLY A 236 5.79 -16.47 -22.87
N TYR A 237 6.69 -16.24 -23.81
CA TYR A 237 7.33 -17.32 -24.54
C TYR A 237 8.79 -16.99 -24.81
N ASN A 238 9.66 -17.93 -24.46
CA ASN A 238 11.08 -17.86 -24.72
C ASN A 238 11.40 -18.51 -26.07
N PHE A 239 11.70 -17.72 -27.10
CA PHE A 239 12.15 -18.26 -28.39
C PHE A 239 13.48 -19.01 -28.24
N ILE A 240 14.38 -18.43 -27.44
CA ILE A 240 15.68 -18.99 -27.07
C ILE A 240 15.70 -19.12 -25.55
N GLU A 241 16.13 -20.28 -25.06
CA GLU A 241 16.30 -20.56 -23.64
C GLU A 241 17.35 -21.66 -23.49
N ASP A 242 18.53 -21.27 -23.03
CA ASP A 242 19.62 -22.17 -22.67
C ASP A 242 20.34 -21.69 -21.39
N GLU A 243 21.52 -22.24 -21.09
CA GLU A 243 22.28 -21.89 -19.89
C GLU A 243 22.93 -20.49 -19.95
N ARG A 244 22.97 -19.84 -21.11
CA ARG A 244 23.64 -18.56 -21.35
C ARG A 244 22.69 -17.45 -21.73
N GLU A 245 21.59 -17.76 -22.40
CA GLU A 245 20.69 -16.74 -22.90
C GLU A 245 19.21 -17.13 -22.85
N ALA A 246 18.39 -16.09 -22.69
CA ALA A 246 16.94 -16.17 -22.77
C ALA A 246 16.40 -14.97 -23.56
N TRP A 247 15.70 -15.27 -24.65
CA TRP A 247 15.10 -14.26 -25.52
C TRP A 247 13.63 -14.58 -25.65
N GLY A 248 12.77 -13.58 -25.50
CA GLY A 248 11.34 -13.85 -25.49
C GLY A 248 10.49 -12.61 -25.52
N PHE A 249 9.21 -12.87 -25.35
CA PHE A 249 8.23 -11.84 -25.09
C PHE A 249 7.39 -12.17 -23.87
N LYS A 250 6.81 -11.14 -23.28
CA LYS A 250 5.77 -11.23 -22.25
C LYS A 250 4.65 -10.28 -22.63
N ILE A 251 3.41 -10.74 -22.55
CA ILE A 251 2.22 -9.93 -22.71
C ILE A 251 1.38 -10.10 -21.44
N SER A 252 0.87 -9.00 -20.90
CA SER A 252 -0.07 -9.00 -19.78
C SER A 252 -1.23 -8.07 -20.05
N ALA A 253 -2.34 -8.36 -19.37
CA ALA A 253 -3.44 -7.41 -19.20
C ALA A 253 -3.64 -7.21 -17.70
N ILE A 254 -4.01 -6.02 -17.26
CA ILE A 254 -4.37 -5.74 -15.86
C ILE A 254 -5.71 -5.01 -15.82
N TYR A 255 -6.64 -5.54 -15.04
CA TYR A 255 -7.90 -4.89 -14.73
C TYR A 255 -7.88 -4.40 -13.28
N GLY A 256 -8.26 -3.14 -13.06
CA GLY A 256 -8.35 -2.52 -11.74
C GLY A 256 -9.79 -2.16 -11.37
N ARG A 257 -10.13 -2.34 -10.08
CA ARG A 257 -11.42 -1.93 -9.51
C ARG A 257 -11.22 -1.31 -8.13
N ALA A 258 -11.79 -0.14 -7.86
CA ALA A 258 -11.81 0.46 -6.54
C ALA A 258 -12.70 -0.32 -5.56
N LEU A 259 -12.31 -0.33 -4.29
CA LEU A 259 -13.13 -0.89 -3.22
C LEU A 259 -14.19 0.12 -2.75
N GLU A 260 -13.78 1.37 -2.59
CA GLU A 260 -14.61 2.54 -2.29
C GLU A 260 -14.71 3.42 -3.53
N ALA A 261 -15.89 3.42 -4.18
CA ALA A 261 -16.13 4.14 -5.42
C ALA A 261 -16.27 5.65 -5.22
N ASP A 262 -16.80 6.07 -4.08
CA ASP A 262 -17.03 7.47 -3.71
C ASP A 262 -15.73 8.26 -3.56
N ALA A 263 -14.63 7.59 -3.22
CA ALA A 263 -13.31 8.17 -3.20
C ALA A 263 -12.73 8.41 -4.60
N THR A 264 -13.26 7.77 -5.65
CA THR A 264 -12.78 7.95 -7.03
C THR A 264 -13.32 9.25 -7.64
N PRO A 265 -12.57 9.90 -8.56
CA PRO A 265 -13.05 11.11 -9.24
C PRO A 265 -14.41 10.98 -9.92
N GLY A 266 -14.72 9.78 -10.41
CA GLY A 266 -15.90 9.48 -11.20
C GLY A 266 -17.06 8.79 -10.47
N ASP A 267 -16.95 8.60 -9.15
CA ASP A 267 -17.94 7.87 -8.33
C ASP A 267 -18.30 6.49 -8.91
N ASP A 268 -17.31 5.81 -9.49
CA ASP A 268 -17.48 4.49 -10.13
C ASP A 268 -16.31 3.58 -9.75
N PRO A 269 -16.56 2.29 -9.47
CA PRO A 269 -15.50 1.40 -9.03
C PRO A 269 -14.57 0.93 -10.16
N ASN A 270 -14.88 1.11 -11.44
CA ASN A 270 -14.08 0.51 -12.52
C ASN A 270 -12.93 1.44 -12.91
N LEU A 271 -11.69 1.05 -12.58
CA LEU A 271 -10.49 1.87 -12.78
C LEU A 271 -10.05 1.86 -14.24
N GLY A 272 -9.98 0.67 -14.85
CA GLY A 272 -9.58 0.54 -16.23
C GLY A 272 -8.95 -0.79 -16.58
N LEU A 273 -8.52 -0.87 -17.83
CA LEU A 273 -7.83 -2.03 -18.41
C LEU A 273 -6.53 -1.55 -19.06
N GLU A 274 -5.40 -2.10 -18.64
CA GLU A 274 -4.09 -1.84 -19.24
C GLU A 274 -3.53 -3.11 -19.87
N PHE A 275 -2.87 -2.96 -21.02
CA PHE A 275 -2.18 -4.03 -21.73
C PHE A 275 -0.71 -3.67 -21.89
N ASP A 276 0.15 -4.61 -21.53
CA ASP A 276 1.60 -4.47 -21.63
C ASP A 276 2.16 -5.55 -22.56
N ALA A 277 3.14 -5.17 -23.38
CA ALA A 277 3.94 -6.08 -24.17
C ALA A 277 5.42 -5.76 -23.99
N GLU A 278 6.21 -6.74 -23.56
CA GLU A 278 7.67 -6.67 -23.42
C GLU A 278 8.33 -7.63 -24.40
N LEU A 279 9.35 -7.15 -25.10
CA LEU A 279 10.34 -7.97 -25.79
C LEU A 279 11.66 -7.86 -25.04
N PHE A 280 12.31 -8.99 -24.78
CA PHE A 280 13.55 -9.02 -24.01
C PHE A 280 14.61 -9.95 -24.60
N ILE A 281 15.85 -9.58 -24.33
CA ILE A 281 17.06 -10.36 -24.56
C ILE A 281 17.85 -10.33 -23.25
N THR A 282 18.15 -11.50 -22.70
CA THR A 282 18.99 -11.65 -21.51
C THR A 282 20.13 -12.58 -21.86
N GLU A 283 21.36 -12.11 -21.69
CA GLU A 283 22.55 -12.94 -21.64
C GLU A 283 22.98 -13.00 -20.17
N PHE A 284 22.85 -14.18 -19.55
CA PHE A 284 23.11 -14.38 -18.13
C PHE A 284 24.56 -13.98 -17.80
N ASP A 285 24.72 -13.30 -16.66
CA ASP A 285 25.98 -12.73 -16.17
C ASP A 285 26.65 -11.67 -17.07
N ARG A 286 25.94 -11.11 -18.07
CA ARG A 286 26.52 -10.12 -19.00
C ARG A 286 25.63 -8.91 -19.21
N PHE A 287 24.47 -9.09 -19.84
CA PHE A 287 23.59 -7.97 -20.14
C PHE A 287 22.13 -8.38 -20.27
N ARG A 288 21.23 -7.44 -20.00
CA ARG A 288 19.81 -7.53 -20.31
C ARG A 288 19.40 -6.31 -21.11
N TRP A 289 18.62 -6.53 -22.16
CA TRP A 289 17.94 -5.49 -22.90
C TRP A 289 16.47 -5.82 -23.02
N SER A 290 15.59 -4.85 -22.80
CA SER A 290 14.18 -5.01 -23.11
C SER A 290 13.53 -3.72 -23.60
N VAL A 291 12.47 -3.89 -24.39
CA VAL A 291 11.57 -2.82 -24.82
C VAL A 291 10.16 -3.24 -24.41
N ALA A 292 9.49 -2.38 -23.65
CA ALA A 292 8.13 -2.60 -23.17
C ALA A 292 7.22 -1.47 -23.64
N TYR A 293 6.03 -1.81 -24.11
CA TYR A 293 4.98 -0.88 -24.50
C TYR A 293 3.73 -1.17 -23.67
N GLY A 294 3.19 -0.13 -23.04
CA GLY A 294 1.97 -0.18 -22.24
C GLY A 294 0.90 0.72 -22.83
N VAL A 295 -0.35 0.27 -22.86
CA VAL A 295 -1.53 1.06 -23.24
C VAL A 295 -2.63 0.87 -22.21
N TRP A 296 -3.11 1.97 -21.66
CA TRP A 296 -4.15 1.98 -20.63
C TRP A 296 -5.43 2.65 -21.13
N PHE A 297 -6.53 1.94 -20.96
CA PHE A 297 -7.89 2.39 -21.22
C PHE A 297 -8.57 2.73 -19.89
N PRO A 298 -8.60 4.01 -19.49
CA PRO A 298 -9.30 4.41 -18.28
C PRO A 298 -10.80 4.14 -18.41
N MET A 299 -11.43 3.85 -17.27
CA MET A 299 -12.87 3.65 -17.16
C MET A 299 -13.51 4.75 -16.29
N ALA A 300 -14.80 4.60 -15.99
CA ALA A 300 -15.62 5.63 -15.39
C ALA A 300 -15.11 6.15 -14.04
N ALA A 301 -14.31 5.39 -13.28
CA ALA A 301 -13.71 5.87 -12.03
C ALA A 301 -12.89 7.16 -12.20
N PHE A 302 -12.38 7.43 -13.40
CA PHE A 302 -11.55 8.59 -13.70
C PHE A 302 -12.31 9.69 -14.46
N ASN A 303 -13.61 9.53 -14.66
CA ASN A 303 -14.45 10.59 -15.22
C ASN A 303 -14.42 11.80 -14.28
N ARG A 304 -14.34 12.99 -14.86
CA ARG A 304 -14.45 14.22 -14.08
C ARG A 304 -15.92 14.59 -13.95
N LEU A 305 -16.47 14.49 -12.74
CA LEU A 305 -17.84 14.91 -12.46
C LEU A 305 -17.94 16.41 -12.16
N ASP A 306 -19.16 16.95 -12.29
CA ASP A 306 -19.50 18.28 -11.81
C ASP A 306 -19.56 18.33 -10.27
N ALA A 307 -19.67 19.53 -9.69
CA ALA A 307 -19.71 19.70 -8.24
C ALA A 307 -20.90 18.99 -7.56
N THR A 308 -21.91 18.57 -8.32
CA THR A 308 -23.06 17.82 -7.81
C THR A 308 -22.92 16.30 -7.94
N GLY A 309 -21.89 15.81 -8.63
CA GLY A 309 -21.67 14.38 -8.90
C GLY A 309 -22.68 13.77 -9.88
N ARG A 310 -23.40 14.59 -10.66
CA ARG A 310 -24.52 14.13 -11.51
C ARG A 310 -24.23 14.18 -12.99
N GLN A 311 -23.26 14.99 -13.41
CA GLN A 311 -22.92 15.15 -14.82
C GLN A 311 -21.43 14.90 -15.03
N ILE A 312 -21.13 14.13 -16.08
CA ILE A 312 -19.76 13.95 -16.57
C ILE A 312 -19.36 15.22 -17.33
N LEU A 313 -18.32 15.89 -16.84
CA LEU A 313 -17.73 17.07 -17.47
C LEU A 313 -16.65 16.71 -18.48
N ASP A 314 -15.87 15.68 -18.19
CA ASP A 314 -14.75 15.23 -19.03
C ASP A 314 -14.47 13.74 -18.82
N GLU A 315 -14.02 13.07 -19.87
CA GLU A 315 -13.64 11.66 -19.86
C GLU A 315 -12.15 11.54 -20.20
N PRO A 316 -11.37 10.79 -19.41
CA PRO A 316 -9.94 10.64 -19.65
C PRO A 316 -9.68 9.87 -20.95
N GLY A 317 -8.70 10.35 -21.72
CA GLY A 317 -8.23 9.67 -22.93
C GLY A 317 -7.32 8.47 -22.63
N THR A 318 -7.15 7.61 -23.63
CA THR A 318 -6.19 6.50 -23.58
C THR A 318 -4.77 7.01 -23.35
N ALA A 319 -4.08 6.42 -22.38
CA ALA A 319 -2.67 6.70 -22.10
C ALA A 319 -1.78 5.59 -22.69
N GLN A 320 -0.56 5.96 -23.10
CA GLN A 320 0.41 5.04 -23.67
C GLN A 320 1.80 5.36 -23.14
N THR A 321 2.65 4.33 -23.02
CA THR A 321 4.04 4.49 -22.60
C THR A 321 4.95 3.51 -23.33
N LEU A 322 6.19 3.91 -23.56
CA LEU A 322 7.24 3.08 -24.14
C LEU A 322 8.46 3.17 -23.22
N GLN A 323 8.92 2.03 -22.73
CA GLN A 323 10.09 1.93 -21.86
C GLN A 323 11.15 1.06 -22.53
N THR A 324 12.40 1.41 -22.34
CA THR A 324 13.55 0.60 -22.75
C THR A 324 14.47 0.45 -21.56
N MET A 325 14.85 -0.79 -21.26
CA MET A 325 15.78 -1.10 -20.17
C MET A 325 17.06 -1.70 -20.77
N ILE A 326 18.20 -1.19 -20.32
CA ILE A 326 19.52 -1.78 -20.58
C ILE A 326 20.18 -1.99 -19.22
N GLY A 327 20.48 -3.24 -18.89
CA GLY A 327 21.27 -3.63 -17.72
C GLY A 327 22.57 -4.27 -18.17
N ILE A 328 23.69 -3.90 -17.55
CA ILE A 328 25.01 -4.48 -17.79
C ILE A 328 25.53 -4.97 -16.44
N GLN A 329 26.02 -6.20 -16.39
CA GLN A 329 26.62 -6.80 -15.20
C GLN A 329 28.14 -6.89 -15.40
N PHE A 330 28.90 -6.49 -14.38
CA PHE A 330 30.37 -6.42 -14.40
C PHE A 330 31.00 -7.40 -13.42
#